data_AF-A0A2V9X9R3-F1
#
_entry.id   AF-A0A2V9X9R3-F1
#
_cell.length_a   1.000
_cell.length_b   1.000
_cell.length_c   1.000
_cell.angle_alpha   90.00
_cell.angle_beta   90.00
_cell.angle_gamma   90.00
#
_symmetry.space_group_name_H-M   'P 1'
#
loop_
_entity.id
_entity.type
_entity.pdbx_description
1 polymer ?
#
loop_
_entity_poly.entity_id
_entity_poly.type
_entity_poly.pdbx_seq_one_letter_code
_entity_poly.pdbx_strand_id
1 'polypeptide(L)'
;MNRSFNHSSYKVVICLWLLFFCSIFSAVSRAANFTLEQVMSSPFPSGLVAALHADRVAWAFNARGVRNVWVADGPEFTGRQVTHYGADDGEPIASL
;
A
#
# COMPACT_ATOMS: atom_id res chain seq x y z
N MET A 1 47.29 -37.26 -36.98
CA MET A 1 46.67 -37.65 -35.69
C MET A 1 45.55 -36.66 -35.37
N ASN A 2 44.33 -36.99 -35.79
CA ASN A 2 43.13 -36.17 -35.59
C ASN A 2 42.70 -36.23 -34.12
N ARG A 3 42.68 -35.07 -33.44
CA ARG A 3 42.00 -34.93 -32.14
C ARG A 3 40.50 -34.89 -32.40
N SER A 4 39.80 -36.02 -32.23
CA SER A 4 38.33 -36.01 -32.17
C SER A 4 37.91 -35.31 -30.88
N PHE A 5 37.70 -34.00 -30.97
CA PHE A 5 37.10 -33.26 -29.87
C PHE A 5 35.69 -33.81 -29.61
N ASN A 6 35.55 -34.37 -28.42
CA ASN A 6 34.48 -35.26 -28.02
C ASN A 6 33.16 -34.48 -27.97
N HIS A 7 32.22 -34.84 -28.86
CA HIS A 7 30.94 -34.13 -28.97
C HIS A 7 30.10 -34.19 -27.67
N SER A 8 30.42 -35.13 -26.78
CA SER A 8 29.75 -35.30 -25.49
C SER A 8 30.18 -34.26 -24.45
N SER A 9 31.43 -33.81 -24.49
CA SER A 9 32.00 -32.93 -23.45
C SER A 9 31.41 -31.52 -23.47
N TYR A 10 31.12 -30.96 -24.64
CA TYR A 10 30.49 -29.63 -24.72
C TYR A 10 29.03 -29.65 -24.27
N LYS A 11 28.31 -30.77 -24.43
CA LYS A 11 26.90 -30.89 -23.99
C LYS A 11 26.82 -30.87 -22.47
N VAL A 12 27.76 -31.52 -21.79
CA VAL A 12 27.86 -31.51 -20.33
C VAL A 12 28.18 -30.12 -19.81
N VAL A 13 29.14 -29.42 -20.43
CA VAL A 13 29.50 -28.05 -20.02
C VAL A 13 28.34 -27.07 -20.23
N ILE A 14 27.64 -27.16 -21.36
CA ILE A 14 26.43 -26.35 -21.63
C ILE A 14 25.33 -26.67 -20.62
N CYS A 15 25.11 -27.95 -20.29
CA CYS A 15 24.13 -28.35 -19.29
C CYS A 15 24.46 -27.81 -17.90
N LEU A 16 25.73 -27.84 -17.50
CA LEU A 16 26.19 -27.25 -16.24
C LEU A 16 26.04 -25.73 -16.21
N TRP A 17 26.28 -25.05 -17.33
CA TRP A 17 26.04 -23.61 -17.47
C TRP A 17 24.56 -23.26 -17.42
N LEU A 18 23.69 -24.04 -18.08
CA LEU A 18 22.25 -23.85 -18.06
C LEU A 18 21.68 -24.07 -16.65
N LEU A 19 22.16 -25.08 -15.94
CA LEU A 19 21.77 -25.33 -14.55
C LEU A 19 22.24 -24.21 -13.62
N PHE A 20 23.47 -23.73 -13.77
CA PHE A 20 23.99 -22.59 -13.00
C PHE A 20 23.18 -21.31 -13.27
N PHE A 21 22.86 -21.02 -14.53
CA PHE A 21 22.06 -19.84 -14.90
C PHE A 21 20.60 -19.95 -14.43
N CYS A 22 20.04 -21.16 -14.42
CA CYS A 22 18.69 -21.43 -13.91
C CYS A 22 18.57 -21.17 -12.40
N SER A 23 19.60 -21.50 -11.62
CA SER A 23 19.60 -21.25 -10.17
C SER A 23 19.63 -19.77 -9.79
N ILE A 24 20.12 -18.88 -10.65
CA ILE A 24 20.16 -17.43 -10.40
C ILE A 24 18.75 -16.80 -10.58
N PHE A 25 17.85 -17.48 -11.30
CA PHE A 25 16.50 -16.98 -11.61
C PHE A 25 15.41 -17.50 -10.67
N SER A 26 15.77 -17.94 -9.45
CA SER A 26 14.78 -18.18 -8.40
C SER A 26 14.28 -16.84 -7.88
N ALA A 27 13.20 -16.34 -8.47
CA ALA A 27 12.52 -15.14 -7.98
C ALA A 27 12.13 -15.33 -6.52
N VAL A 28 12.68 -14.50 -5.63
CA VAL A 28 12.22 -14.41 -4.24
C VAL A 28 10.80 -13.87 -4.27
N SER A 29 9.82 -14.74 -4.09
CA SER A 29 8.45 -14.33 -3.78
C SER A 29 8.45 -13.73 -2.37
N ARG A 30 8.52 -12.40 -2.30
CA ARG A 30 8.31 -11.68 -1.04
C ARG A 30 6.83 -11.78 -0.70
N ALA A 31 6.46 -12.73 0.14
CA ALA A 31 5.18 -12.65 0.82
C ALA A 31 5.13 -11.29 1.55
N ALA A 32 4.19 -10.43 1.19
CA ALA A 32 4.01 -9.19 1.91
C ALA A 32 3.66 -9.55 3.36
N ASN A 33 4.49 -9.15 4.31
CA ASN A 33 4.22 -9.33 5.73
C ASN A 33 3.02 -8.45 6.08
N PHE A 34 1.82 -9.04 6.05
CA PHE A 34 0.60 -8.39 6.48
C PHE A 34 0.61 -8.34 8.01
N THR A 35 0.63 -7.13 8.57
CA THR A 35 0.66 -6.94 10.01
C THR A 35 -0.72 -6.60 10.56
N LEU A 36 -0.98 -6.94 11.82
CA LEU A 36 -2.21 -6.57 12.50
C LEU A 36 -2.37 -5.05 12.54
N GLU A 37 -1.26 -4.34 12.79
CA GLU A 37 -1.21 -2.89 12.83
C GLU A 37 -1.68 -2.26 11.51
N GLN A 38 -1.37 -2.90 10.37
CA GLN A 38 -1.81 -2.43 9.05
C GLN A 38 -3.34 -2.51 8.91
N VAL A 39 -3.97 -3.55 9.45
CA VAL A 39 -5.44 -3.71 9.43
C VAL A 39 -6.11 -2.73 10.39
N MET A 40 -5.60 -2.65 11.61
CA MET A 40 -6.19 -1.83 12.66
C MET A 40 -5.95 -0.33 12.45
N SER A 41 -4.96 0.04 11.62
CA SER A 41 -4.69 1.43 11.25
C SER A 41 -5.48 1.91 10.03
N SER A 42 -6.32 1.07 9.42
CA SER A 42 -7.15 1.51 8.29
C SER A 42 -8.03 2.68 8.74
N PRO A 43 -8.00 3.83 8.05
CA PRO A 43 -8.87 4.94 8.39
C PRO A 43 -10.32 4.64 7.99
N PHE A 44 -11.26 5.14 8.79
CA PHE A 44 -12.68 4.98 8.53
C PHE A 44 -13.34 6.36 8.40
N PRO A 45 -13.53 6.88 7.17
CA PRO A 45 -14.29 8.11 6.95
C PRO A 45 -15.78 7.89 7.22
N SER A 46 -16.45 8.88 7.81
CA SER A 46 -17.88 8.83 8.11
C SER A 46 -18.53 10.22 8.03
N GLY A 47 -19.87 10.26 7.99
CA GLY A 47 -20.63 11.53 8.03
C GLY A 47 -20.35 12.47 6.85
N LEU A 48 -20.13 11.92 5.65
CA LEU A 48 -19.91 12.74 4.46
C LEU A 48 -21.16 13.57 4.13
N VAL A 49 -21.01 14.89 4.09
CA VAL A 49 -22.06 15.84 3.73
C VAL A 49 -21.53 16.86 2.72
N ALA A 50 -22.37 17.26 1.78
CA ALA A 50 -22.09 18.30 0.81
C ALA A 50 -22.82 19.60 1.19
N ALA A 51 -22.19 20.74 0.94
CA ALA A 51 -22.83 22.05 1.13
C ALA A 51 -23.91 22.28 0.06
N LEU A 52 -25.04 22.87 0.47
CA LEU A 52 -26.17 23.11 -0.43
C LEU A 52 -25.90 24.22 -1.48
N HIS A 53 -25.02 25.16 -1.15
CA HIS A 53 -24.79 26.39 -1.92
C HIS A 53 -23.31 26.70 -2.17
N ALA A 54 -22.43 25.71 -2.03
CA ALA A 54 -21.00 25.85 -2.27
C ALA A 54 -20.40 24.53 -2.73
N ASP A 55 -19.32 24.60 -3.51
CA ASP A 55 -18.50 23.44 -3.86
C ASP A 55 -17.65 23.04 -2.64
N ARG A 56 -18.30 22.45 -1.64
CA ARG A 56 -17.67 22.07 -0.37
C ARG A 56 -18.25 20.77 0.14
N VAL A 57 -17.40 19.91 0.68
CA VAL A 57 -17.80 18.72 1.42
C VAL A 57 -17.14 18.69 2.80
N ALA A 58 -17.80 18.07 3.76
CA ALA A 58 -17.28 17.82 5.10
C ALA A 58 -17.44 16.33 5.45
N TRP A 59 -16.51 15.79 6.23
CA TRP A 59 -16.56 14.42 6.74
C TRP A 59 -15.78 14.31 8.06
N ALA A 60 -16.05 13.26 8.82
CA ALA A 60 -15.21 12.87 9.94
C ALA A 60 -14.21 11.79 9.49
N PHE A 61 -12.97 11.88 9.96
CA PHE A 61 -11.91 10.91 9.68
C PHE A 61 -11.38 10.36 11.00
N ASN A 62 -11.53 9.05 11.23
CA ASN A 62 -10.99 8.36 12.39
C ASN A 62 -9.70 7.61 12.00
N ALA A 63 -8.58 8.03 12.59
CA ALA A 63 -7.29 7.38 12.46
C ALA A 63 -6.86 6.82 13.82
N ARG A 64 -6.90 5.48 13.96
CA ARG A 64 -6.51 4.77 15.20
C ARG A 64 -7.21 5.32 16.46
N GLY A 65 -8.51 5.60 16.38
CA GLY A 65 -9.31 6.16 17.48
C GLY A 65 -9.38 7.69 17.47
N VAL A 66 -8.37 8.37 16.91
CA VAL A 66 -8.33 9.83 16.88
C VAL A 66 -9.19 10.35 15.73
N ARG A 67 -10.32 10.97 16.07
CA ARG A 67 -11.29 11.44 15.09
C ARG A 67 -11.23 12.95 14.93
N ASN A 68 -11.22 13.41 13.69
CA ASN A 68 -11.24 14.84 13.36
C ASN A 68 -12.23 15.14 12.25
N VAL A 69 -12.77 16.37 12.23
CA VAL A 69 -13.55 16.88 11.10
C VAL A 69 -12.59 17.39 10.03
N TRP A 70 -12.91 17.05 8.79
CA TRP A 70 -12.22 17.49 7.59
C TRP A 70 -13.21 18.18 6.66
N VAL A 71 -12.70 19.10 5.87
CA VAL A 71 -13.43 19.73 4.77
C VAL A 71 -12.56 19.80 3.53
N ALA A 72 -13.21 19.81 2.38
CA ALA A 72 -12.58 20.01 1.08
C ALA A 72 -13.39 21.03 0.30
N ASP A 73 -12.72 22.06 -0.20
CA ASP A 73 -13.26 23.12 -1.04
C ASP A 73 -12.93 22.81 -2.51
N GLY A 74 -13.90 22.97 -3.40
CA GLY A 74 -13.71 22.85 -4.85
C GLY A 74 -13.01 24.08 -5.43
N PRO A 75 -12.49 23.96 -6.67
CA PRO A 75 -12.57 22.78 -7.53
C PRO A 75 -11.55 21.68 -7.21
N GLU A 76 -10.51 21.95 -6.41
CA GLU A 76 -9.42 20.98 -6.15
C GLU A 76 -9.80 19.91 -5.13
N PHE A 77 -10.79 20.16 -4.27
CA PHE A 77 -11.23 19.28 -3.19
C PHE A 77 -10.08 18.71 -2.34
N THR A 78 -9.06 19.53 -2.10
CA THR A 78 -7.96 19.16 -1.21
C THR A 78 -8.45 19.20 0.24
N GLY A 79 -8.44 18.04 0.89
CA GLY A 79 -8.88 17.89 2.27
C GLY A 79 -7.98 18.63 3.25
N ARG A 80 -8.59 19.35 4.19
CA ARG A 80 -7.91 19.94 5.35
C ARG A 80 -8.68 19.64 6.64
N GLN A 81 -7.92 19.46 7.71
CA GLN A 81 -8.47 19.29 9.05
C GLN A 81 -9.09 20.60 9.56
N VAL A 82 -10.20 20.52 10.28
CA VAL A 82 -10.87 21.68 10.91
C VAL A 82 -10.85 21.60 12.43
N THR A 83 -10.83 20.38 12.99
CA THR A 83 -10.53 20.13 14.40
C THR A 83 -9.11 19.60 14.55
N HIS A 84 -8.51 19.64 15.74
CA HIS A 84 -7.12 19.19 15.96
C HIS A 84 -6.97 18.28 17.19
N TYR A 85 -7.84 17.29 17.34
CA TYR A 85 -7.72 16.29 18.39
C TYR A 85 -6.48 15.42 18.14
N GLY A 86 -5.66 15.25 19.18
CA GLY A 86 -4.42 14.47 19.14
C GLY A 86 -4.53 13.09 19.78
N ALA A 87 -5.62 12.81 20.47
CA ALA A 87 -5.89 11.54 21.15
C ALA A 87 -7.40 11.25 21.13
N ASP A 88 -7.77 10.02 21.43
CA ASP A 88 -9.15 9.63 21.69
C ASP A 88 -9.48 9.97 23.15
N ASP A 89 -10.43 10.89 23.35
CA ASP A 89 -10.96 11.30 24.66
C ASP A 89 -12.30 10.61 24.99
N GLY A 90 -12.79 9.74 24.11
CA GLY A 90 -14.07 9.05 24.25
C GLY A 90 -15.29 9.88 23.86
N GLU A 91 -15.12 11.14 23.46
CA GLU A 91 -16.24 12.02 23.11
C GLU A 91 -16.67 11.88 21.64
N PRO A 92 -17.98 11.85 21.36
CA PRO A 92 -18.46 11.84 19.99
C PRO A 92 -18.29 13.19 19.30
N ILE A 93 -17.79 13.20 18.05
CA ILE A 93 -18.11 14.27 17.11
C ILE A 93 -19.59 14.14 16.78
N ALA A 94 -20.39 15.09 17.26
CA ALA A 94 -21.83 15.11 17.09
C ALA A 94 -22.22 15.96 15.87
N SER A 95 -22.90 15.33 14.91
CA SER A 95 -23.46 15.90 13.67
C SER A 95 -22.45 16.59 12.73
N LEU A 96 -22.66 16.40 11.43
CA LEU A 96 -22.06 17.19 10.36
C LEU A 96 -23.19 17.75 9.48
#